data_AF-A0A1Z5HTC0-F1
#
_entry.id   AF-A0A1Z5HTC0-F1
#
_cell.length_a   1.000
_cell.length_b   1.000
_cell.length_c   1.000
_cell.angle_alpha   90.00
_cell.angle_beta   90.00
_cell.angle_gamma   90.00
#
_symmetry.space_group_name_H-M   'P 1'
#
loop_
_entity.id
_entity.type
_entity.pdbx_description
1 polymer ?
#
loop_
_entity_poly.entity_id
_entity_poly.type
_entity_poly.pdbx_seq_one_letter_code
_entity_poly.pdbx_strand_id
1 'polypeptide(L)'
;MPKVAHTTKTFEDLLLAIKGKGLKVTQAKAGVKLDVGPGIEAVMLAPNNSSYDDLNNYSAVLKITYGSTSFLFTGDAEAESESEMLRTGYDLKADVLKVGHHGSSSSTTQAFLKAVSPKYAVISVGKDNKYGHPHTETLAKLAEAGIQVFRTDLQGTIVATSDGKTITFNKKASPAKERAPDDSRAAASSNPVTPPASTSSSGGVRIVGIDLKSEVVTIKNTSGVAVNLSGWKLVSQKGNQTFTFPSGIVIPAGGSLKVVSGPNAQTGPNTLLWTKRYIWNNNGDPGALYDAQGKLVSRYE
;
A
#
# COMPACT_ATOMS: atom_id res chain seq x y z
N MET A 1 3.88 11.04 -20.73
CA MET A 1 2.73 10.83 -19.83
C MET A 1 2.10 9.48 -20.11
N PRO A 2 1.66 8.70 -19.11
CA PRO A 2 0.92 7.47 -19.36
C PRO A 2 -0.37 7.76 -20.15
N LYS A 3 -0.85 6.79 -20.93
CA LYS A 3 -2.03 6.95 -21.81
C LYS A 3 -3.31 6.70 -21.02
N VAL A 4 -3.57 7.53 -20.02
CA VAL A 4 -4.76 7.50 -19.17
C VAL A 4 -5.21 8.92 -18.86
N ALA A 5 -6.52 9.13 -18.76
CA ALA A 5 -7.09 10.42 -18.41
C ALA A 5 -7.45 10.47 -16.92
N HIS A 6 -7.36 11.66 -16.33
CA HIS A 6 -7.86 11.94 -14.99
C HIS A 6 -8.80 13.14 -15.05
N THR A 7 -9.80 13.19 -14.18
CA THR A 7 -10.78 14.30 -14.07
C THR A 7 -10.31 15.44 -13.16
N THR A 8 -9.07 15.45 -12.70
CA THR A 8 -8.58 16.48 -11.78
C THR A 8 -8.29 17.78 -12.50
N LYS A 9 -8.44 18.90 -11.78
CA LYS A 9 -8.07 20.22 -12.30
C LYS A 9 -6.59 20.29 -12.69
N THR A 10 -5.71 19.68 -11.90
CA THR A 10 -4.28 19.60 -12.20
C THR A 10 -3.98 18.91 -13.53
N PHE A 11 -4.70 17.81 -13.85
CA PHE A 11 -4.53 17.11 -15.11
C PHE A 11 -5.03 17.95 -16.29
N GLU A 12 -6.18 18.61 -16.14
CA GLU A 12 -6.71 19.55 -17.13
C GLU A 12 -5.71 20.70 -17.40
N ASP A 13 -5.21 21.33 -16.34
CA ASP A 13 -4.27 22.45 -16.42
C ASP A 13 -2.96 22.04 -17.10
N LEU A 14 -2.47 20.81 -16.86
CA LEU A 14 -1.34 20.24 -17.56
C LEU A 14 -1.60 20.10 -19.07
N LEU A 15 -2.77 19.56 -19.46
CA LEU A 15 -3.13 19.42 -20.88
C LEU A 15 -3.27 20.79 -21.57
N LEU A 16 -3.87 21.77 -20.89
CA LEU A 16 -3.97 23.14 -21.38
C LEU A 16 -2.58 23.78 -21.55
N ALA A 17 -1.68 23.58 -20.60
CA ALA A 17 -0.30 24.09 -20.69
C ALA A 17 0.49 23.44 -21.84
N ILE A 18 0.34 22.14 -22.05
CA ILE A 18 0.95 21.41 -23.18
C ILE A 18 0.44 21.98 -24.51
N LYS A 19 -0.90 22.12 -24.63
CA LYS A 19 -1.54 22.68 -25.83
C LYS A 19 -1.10 24.11 -26.09
N GLY A 20 -1.12 24.97 -25.07
CA GLY A 20 -0.74 26.38 -25.17
C GLY A 20 0.73 26.59 -25.58
N LYS A 21 1.60 25.63 -25.28
CA LYS A 21 3.02 25.63 -25.69
C LYS A 21 3.30 24.90 -27.00
N GLY A 22 2.28 24.33 -27.66
CA GLY A 22 2.46 23.55 -28.89
C GLY A 22 3.31 22.28 -28.73
N LEU A 23 3.37 21.72 -27.51
CA LEU A 23 4.20 20.55 -27.22
C LEU A 23 3.49 19.24 -27.62
N LYS A 24 4.28 18.26 -28.07
CA LYS A 24 3.80 16.89 -28.31
C LYS A 24 3.96 16.04 -27.06
N VAL A 25 2.96 15.24 -26.74
CA VAL A 25 3.01 14.30 -25.62
C VAL A 25 3.60 12.98 -26.08
N THR A 26 4.75 12.61 -25.54
CA THR A 26 5.28 11.24 -25.65
C THR A 26 4.65 10.37 -24.58
N GLN A 27 4.13 9.20 -24.98
CA GLN A 27 3.58 8.24 -24.04
C GLN A 27 4.68 7.73 -23.11
N ALA A 28 4.42 7.75 -21.80
CA ALA A 28 5.23 7.01 -20.84
C ALA A 28 4.76 5.55 -20.85
N LYS A 29 5.68 4.64 -21.16
CA LYS A 29 5.50 3.20 -21.16
C LYS A 29 6.88 2.54 -21.05
N ALA A 30 6.90 1.28 -20.68
CA ALA A 30 8.13 0.51 -20.62
C ALA A 30 8.94 0.56 -21.93
N GLY A 31 10.27 0.65 -21.79
CA GLY A 31 11.23 0.74 -22.90
C GLY A 31 11.45 2.14 -23.47
N VAL A 32 10.66 3.15 -23.08
CA VAL A 32 10.91 4.54 -23.50
C VAL A 32 12.18 5.06 -22.85
N LYS A 33 13.13 5.53 -23.67
CA LYS A 33 14.35 6.19 -23.22
C LYS A 33 14.19 7.70 -23.19
N LEU A 34 14.73 8.35 -22.17
CA LEU A 34 14.78 9.80 -22.04
C LEU A 34 16.21 10.29 -22.27
N ASP A 35 16.37 11.34 -23.07
CA ASP A 35 17.62 12.08 -23.17
C ASP A 35 17.69 13.09 -22.02
N VAL A 36 18.59 12.83 -21.07
CA VAL A 36 18.82 13.66 -19.88
C VAL A 36 20.27 14.14 -19.80
N GLY A 37 21.01 14.06 -20.91
CA GLY A 37 22.41 14.44 -21.00
C GLY A 37 23.38 13.26 -21.09
N PRO A 38 24.66 13.56 -21.37
CA PRO A 38 25.67 12.55 -21.66
C PRO A 38 26.00 11.68 -20.45
N GLY A 39 26.24 10.39 -20.70
CA GLY A 39 26.67 9.44 -19.69
C GLY A 39 25.56 8.93 -18.76
N ILE A 40 24.31 9.38 -18.94
CA ILE A 40 23.16 8.97 -18.14
C ILE A 40 22.21 8.13 -19.00
N GLU A 41 21.89 6.93 -18.53
CA GLU A 41 20.83 6.11 -19.10
C GLU A 41 19.54 6.31 -18.28
N ALA A 42 18.49 6.85 -18.90
CA ALA A 42 17.19 7.03 -18.28
C ALA A 42 16.12 6.25 -19.07
N VAL A 43 15.54 5.21 -18.45
CA VAL A 43 14.61 4.28 -19.12
C VAL A 43 13.36 4.09 -18.28
N MET A 44 12.20 4.22 -18.93
CA MET A 44 10.92 3.86 -18.33
C MET A 44 10.79 2.33 -18.26
N LEU A 45 10.50 1.81 -17.07
CA LEU A 45 10.26 0.39 -16.82
C LEU A 45 8.77 0.03 -16.72
N ALA A 46 7.90 1.03 -16.55
CA ALA A 46 6.45 0.89 -16.52
C ALA A 46 5.77 2.18 -17.01
N PRO A 47 4.47 2.16 -17.35
CA PRO A 47 3.55 1.01 -17.38
C PRO A 47 3.91 -0.04 -18.44
N ASN A 48 3.59 -1.30 -18.18
CA ASN A 48 3.81 -2.45 -19.08
C ASN A 48 2.53 -2.91 -19.78
N ASN A 49 1.37 -2.50 -19.26
CA ASN A 49 0.06 -2.76 -19.83
C ASN A 49 -0.57 -1.46 -20.37
N SER A 50 -1.54 -1.62 -21.26
CA SER A 50 -2.29 -0.51 -21.86
C SER A 50 -3.47 -0.05 -21.02
N SER A 51 -3.93 -0.90 -20.09
CA SER A 51 -5.07 -0.64 -19.21
C SER A 51 -4.83 -1.18 -17.80
N TYR A 52 -5.27 -0.44 -16.80
CA TYR A 52 -5.34 -0.85 -15.40
C TYR A 52 -6.64 -0.34 -14.78
N ASP A 53 -7.13 -1.03 -13.76
CA ASP A 53 -8.30 -0.56 -12.99
C ASP A 53 -7.91 0.54 -12.01
N ASP A 54 -6.71 0.45 -11.42
CA ASP A 54 -6.15 1.48 -10.54
C ASP A 54 -5.23 2.45 -11.30
N LEU A 55 -5.47 3.75 -11.14
CA LEU A 55 -4.68 4.83 -11.75
C LEU A 55 -3.22 4.81 -11.29
N ASN A 56 -2.94 4.33 -10.09
CA ASN A 56 -1.59 4.21 -9.55
C ASN A 56 -0.72 3.26 -10.38
N ASN A 57 -1.30 2.20 -10.97
CA ASN A 57 -0.57 1.24 -11.80
C ASN A 57 -0.18 1.78 -13.18
N TYR A 58 -0.75 2.93 -13.59
CA TYR A 58 -0.26 3.71 -14.73
C TYR A 58 1.01 4.52 -14.41
N SER A 59 1.56 4.43 -13.20
CA SER A 59 2.79 5.13 -12.79
C SER A 59 3.91 4.92 -13.80
N ALA A 60 4.51 6.04 -14.21
CA ALA A 60 5.71 6.04 -15.04
C ALA A 60 6.93 5.72 -14.18
N VAL A 61 7.27 4.43 -14.09
CA VAL A 61 8.44 3.98 -13.33
C VAL A 61 9.70 4.27 -14.14
N LEU A 62 10.62 5.05 -13.59
CA LEU A 62 11.84 5.49 -14.27
C LEU A 62 13.08 4.94 -13.55
N LYS A 63 13.94 4.24 -14.28
CA LYS A 63 15.30 3.90 -13.85
C LYS A 63 16.28 4.89 -14.45
N ILE A 64 17.17 5.43 -13.62
CA ILE A 64 18.29 6.28 -14.02
C ILE A 64 19.58 5.60 -13.60
N THR A 65 20.50 5.40 -14.54
CA THR A 65 21.84 4.86 -14.30
C THR A 65 22.87 5.92 -14.71
N TYR A 66 23.82 6.21 -13.81
CA TYR A 66 24.96 7.07 -14.08
C TYR A 66 26.22 6.40 -13.56
N GLY A 67 27.14 6.05 -14.47
CA GLY A 67 28.31 5.24 -14.16
C GLY A 67 27.92 3.92 -13.47
N SER A 68 28.41 3.67 -12.26
CA SER A 68 28.09 2.51 -11.43
C SER A 68 26.98 2.77 -10.40
N THR A 69 26.27 3.89 -10.50
CA THR A 69 25.19 4.26 -9.57
C THR A 69 23.84 4.27 -10.26
N SER A 70 22.78 3.98 -9.51
CA SER A 70 21.44 3.80 -10.07
C SER A 70 20.32 4.21 -9.12
N PHE A 71 19.25 4.77 -9.69
CA PHE A 71 18.07 5.26 -9.00
C PHE A 71 16.82 4.66 -9.65
N LEU A 72 15.86 4.23 -8.84
CA LEU A 72 14.55 3.76 -9.31
C LEU A 72 13.43 4.62 -8.72
N PHE A 73 12.74 5.33 -9.59
CA PHE A 73 11.59 6.18 -9.26
C PHE A 73 10.30 5.46 -9.63
N THR A 74 9.59 4.96 -8.62
CA THR A 74 8.43 4.09 -8.83
C THR A 74 7.09 4.82 -8.96
N GLY A 75 7.07 6.13 -8.69
CA GLY A 75 5.82 6.87 -8.54
C GLY A 75 4.96 6.21 -7.45
N ASP A 76 3.72 5.91 -7.82
CA ASP A 76 2.75 5.22 -6.96
C ASP A 76 2.45 3.80 -7.44
N ALA A 77 3.31 3.21 -8.27
CA ALA A 77 3.14 1.84 -8.77
C ALA A 77 2.86 0.85 -7.62
N GLU A 78 1.83 0.04 -7.77
CA GLU A 78 1.42 -0.96 -6.78
C GLU A 78 1.79 -2.38 -7.23
N ALA A 79 1.42 -3.37 -6.44
CA ALA A 79 1.80 -4.78 -6.63
C ALA A 79 1.56 -5.32 -8.06
N GLU A 80 0.52 -4.88 -8.76
CA GLU A 80 0.25 -5.27 -10.15
C GLU A 80 1.36 -4.80 -11.09
N SER A 81 1.67 -3.51 -11.08
CA SER A 81 2.73 -2.90 -11.90
C SER A 81 4.12 -3.44 -11.53
N GLU A 82 4.37 -3.66 -10.23
CA GLU A 82 5.59 -4.32 -9.75
C GLU A 82 5.74 -5.75 -10.28
N SER A 83 4.66 -6.52 -10.27
CA SER A 83 4.64 -7.90 -10.77
C SER A 83 4.81 -7.97 -12.28
N GLU A 84 4.34 -6.96 -13.02
CA GLU A 84 4.64 -6.83 -14.44
C GLU A 84 6.12 -6.56 -14.68
N MET A 85 6.70 -5.57 -14.00
CA MET A 85 8.13 -5.25 -14.11
C MET A 85 9.01 -6.47 -13.84
N LEU A 86 8.68 -7.28 -12.83
CA LEU A 86 9.39 -8.52 -12.52
C LEU A 86 9.38 -9.55 -13.67
N ARG A 87 8.39 -9.51 -14.57
CA ARG A 87 8.25 -10.43 -15.71
C ARG A 87 8.90 -9.94 -17.00
N THR A 88 9.28 -8.67 -17.08
CA THR A 88 9.81 -8.05 -18.31
C THR A 88 11.26 -8.42 -18.64
N GLY A 89 12.01 -8.97 -17.68
CA GLY A 89 13.44 -9.20 -17.82
C GLY A 89 14.31 -7.95 -17.73
N TYR A 90 13.73 -6.77 -17.49
CA TYR A 90 14.50 -5.55 -17.20
C TYR A 90 15.32 -5.72 -15.91
N ASP A 91 16.51 -5.16 -15.89
CA ASP A 91 17.30 -5.04 -14.66
C ASP A 91 16.62 -4.04 -13.71
N LEU A 92 16.04 -4.54 -12.63
CA LEU A 92 15.38 -3.73 -11.60
C LEU A 92 16.35 -3.25 -10.52
N LYS A 93 17.59 -3.76 -10.48
CA LYS A 93 18.55 -3.42 -9.43
C LYS A 93 18.80 -1.92 -9.40
N ALA A 94 18.75 -1.30 -8.23
CA ALA A 94 19.02 0.12 -8.06
C ALA A 94 19.68 0.39 -6.71
N ASP A 95 20.59 1.37 -6.62
CA ASP A 95 21.21 1.75 -5.34
C ASP A 95 20.24 2.54 -4.45
N VAL A 96 19.43 3.40 -5.07
CA VAL A 96 18.42 4.23 -4.40
C VAL A 96 17.02 3.90 -4.94
N LEU A 97 16.14 3.46 -4.05
CA LEU A 97 14.72 3.27 -4.33
C LEU A 97 13.94 4.47 -3.81
N LYS A 98 13.26 5.22 -4.68
CA LYS A 98 12.13 6.04 -4.26
C LYS A 98 10.96 5.08 -4.03
N VAL A 99 10.59 4.89 -2.76
CA VAL A 99 9.58 3.93 -2.33
C VAL A 99 8.23 4.26 -2.97
N GLY A 100 7.56 3.20 -3.45
CA GLY A 100 6.30 3.30 -4.15
C GLY A 100 5.19 3.82 -3.25
N HIS A 101 4.33 4.66 -3.82
CA HIS A 101 3.08 5.11 -3.22
C HIS A 101 3.26 5.62 -1.78
N HIS A 102 4.27 6.47 -1.59
CA HIS A 102 4.60 7.08 -0.30
C HIS A 102 4.89 6.09 0.85
N GLY A 103 5.15 4.81 0.54
CA GLY A 103 5.27 3.73 1.52
C GLY A 103 3.93 3.08 1.88
N SER A 104 2.95 3.08 0.97
CA SER A 104 1.75 2.27 1.09
C SER A 104 2.08 0.78 1.23
N SER A 105 1.18 0.00 1.83
CA SER A 105 1.31 -1.46 1.94
C SER A 105 0.93 -2.18 0.65
N SER A 106 0.22 -1.48 -0.27
CA SER A 106 -0.10 -1.94 -1.63
C SER A 106 1.09 -1.95 -2.58
N SER A 107 2.15 -1.21 -2.25
CA SER A 107 3.39 -1.12 -3.01
C SER A 107 4.57 -1.71 -2.24
N THR A 108 5.72 -1.74 -2.89
CA THR A 108 6.97 -2.29 -2.38
C THR A 108 6.74 -3.71 -1.85
N THR A 109 6.25 -4.58 -2.74
CA THR A 109 6.10 -6.00 -2.46
C THR A 109 7.47 -6.62 -2.14
N GLN A 110 7.48 -7.71 -1.37
CA GLN A 110 8.73 -8.36 -0.98
C GLN A 110 9.54 -8.82 -2.20
N ALA A 111 8.86 -9.37 -3.22
CA ALA A 111 9.49 -9.83 -4.45
C ALA A 111 10.13 -8.66 -5.22
N PHE A 112 9.43 -7.54 -5.34
CA PHE A 112 9.95 -6.34 -5.99
C PHE A 112 11.13 -5.75 -5.21
N LEU A 113 11.01 -5.59 -3.89
CA LEU A 113 12.09 -5.07 -3.06
C LEU A 113 13.36 -5.93 -3.15
N LYS A 114 13.21 -7.26 -3.19
CA LYS A 114 14.31 -8.21 -3.38
C LYS A 114 14.97 -8.06 -4.75
N ALA A 115 14.19 -7.86 -5.82
CA ALA A 115 14.73 -7.68 -7.17
C ALA A 115 15.45 -6.32 -7.33
N VAL A 116 14.93 -5.27 -6.71
CA VAL A 116 15.57 -3.95 -6.69
C VAL A 116 16.84 -3.95 -5.83
N SER A 117 16.82 -4.67 -4.71
CA SER A 117 17.95 -4.82 -3.78
C SER A 117 18.67 -3.49 -3.44
N PRO A 118 17.95 -2.44 -3.01
CA PRO A 118 18.56 -1.13 -2.82
C PRO A 118 19.37 -1.03 -1.54
N LYS A 119 20.36 -0.12 -1.55
CA LYS A 119 21.09 0.27 -0.34
C LYS A 119 20.35 1.37 0.42
N TYR A 120 19.71 2.26 -0.31
CA TYR A 120 18.99 3.42 0.22
C TYR A 120 17.54 3.42 -0.24
N ALA A 121 16.63 3.81 0.65
CA ALA A 121 15.23 4.06 0.31
C ALA A 121 14.81 5.48 0.71
N VAL A 122 14.17 6.19 -0.21
CA VAL A 122 13.58 7.51 0.04
C VAL A 122 12.07 7.39 0.03
N ILE A 123 11.44 7.74 1.14
CA ILE A 123 9.98 7.80 1.28
C ILE A 123 9.59 9.28 1.19
N SER A 124 9.06 9.69 0.03
CA SER A 124 8.45 11.01 -0.10
C SER A 124 7.02 10.93 0.41
N VAL A 125 6.78 11.49 1.59
CA VAL A 125 5.50 11.50 2.29
C VAL A 125 5.35 12.83 3.03
N GLY A 126 4.12 13.31 3.15
CA GLY A 126 3.82 14.55 3.87
C GLY A 126 3.87 14.36 5.38
N LYS A 127 4.31 15.41 6.09
CA LYS A 127 4.08 15.52 7.53
C LYS A 127 2.57 15.51 7.80
N ASP A 128 2.16 14.82 8.86
CA ASP A 128 0.75 14.68 9.27
C ASP A 128 -0.16 14.12 8.15
N ASN A 129 0.40 13.29 7.24
CA ASN A 129 -0.41 12.73 6.17
C ASN A 129 -1.52 11.85 6.75
N LYS A 130 -2.74 12.13 6.28
CA LYS A 130 -3.98 11.48 6.74
C LYS A 130 -4.21 10.10 6.09
N TYR A 131 -3.32 9.68 5.20
CA TYR A 131 -3.37 8.37 4.54
C TYR A 131 -2.75 7.27 5.40
N GLY A 132 -2.07 7.63 6.51
CA GLY A 132 -1.41 6.67 7.40
C GLY A 132 -0.06 6.20 6.87
N HIS A 133 0.41 6.73 5.74
CA HIS A 133 1.70 6.38 5.16
C HIS A 133 2.87 6.94 6.00
N PRO A 134 4.08 6.40 5.85
CA PRO A 134 4.34 5.05 5.36
C PRO A 134 3.74 4.03 6.35
N HIS A 135 3.22 2.92 5.83
CA HIS A 135 2.66 1.85 6.66
C HIS A 135 3.76 1.05 7.37
N THR A 136 3.45 0.54 8.56
CA THR A 136 4.38 -0.21 9.41
C THR A 136 4.94 -1.44 8.69
N GLU A 137 4.14 -2.14 7.90
CA GLU A 137 4.56 -3.32 7.13
C GLU A 137 5.63 -2.95 6.10
N THR A 138 5.49 -1.81 5.44
CA THR A 138 6.49 -1.33 4.47
C THR A 138 7.78 -0.91 5.16
N LEU A 139 7.69 -0.27 6.34
CA LEU A 139 8.86 0.05 7.14
C LEU A 139 9.57 -1.21 7.66
N ALA A 140 8.82 -2.23 8.06
CA ALA A 140 9.35 -3.52 8.51
C ALA A 140 10.12 -4.22 7.38
N LYS A 141 9.56 -4.33 6.16
CA LYS A 141 10.27 -4.90 5.00
C LYS A 141 11.59 -4.19 4.73
N LEU A 142 11.61 -2.86 4.82
CA LEU A 142 12.82 -2.05 4.62
C LEU A 142 13.83 -2.28 5.75
N ALA A 143 13.38 -2.39 6.99
CA ALA A 143 14.21 -2.70 8.16
C ALA A 143 14.86 -4.09 8.05
N GLU A 144 14.05 -5.11 7.74
CA GLU A 144 14.48 -6.50 7.58
C GLU A 144 15.50 -6.67 6.46
N ALA A 145 15.37 -5.89 5.38
CA ALA A 145 16.33 -5.86 4.29
C ALA A 145 17.61 -5.04 4.60
N GLY A 146 17.72 -4.44 5.81
CA GLY A 146 18.87 -3.64 6.21
C GLY A 146 19.02 -2.32 5.44
N ILE A 147 17.92 -1.81 4.87
CA ILE A 147 17.95 -0.65 3.98
C ILE A 147 18.02 0.65 4.80
N GLN A 148 18.89 1.57 4.36
CA GLN A 148 19.00 2.90 4.96
C GLN A 148 17.87 3.80 4.47
N VAL A 149 17.00 4.26 5.38
CA VAL A 149 15.79 4.99 5.02
C VAL A 149 15.93 6.50 5.24
N PHE A 150 15.41 7.26 4.28
CA PHE A 150 15.18 8.69 4.36
C PHE A 150 13.70 9.01 4.20
N ARG A 151 13.22 10.02 4.94
CA ARG A 151 11.80 10.36 5.04
C ARG A 151 11.60 11.87 4.96
N THR A 152 10.84 12.35 3.98
CA THR A 152 10.63 13.80 3.79
C THR A 152 9.80 14.45 4.89
N ASP A 153 8.90 13.69 5.53
CA ASP A 153 8.10 14.18 6.65
C ASP A 153 8.95 14.40 7.93
N LEU A 154 10.04 13.67 8.07
CA LEU A 154 10.97 13.79 9.20
C LEU A 154 12.14 14.73 8.90
N GLN A 155 12.60 14.77 7.65
CA GLN A 155 13.90 15.38 7.29
C GLN A 155 13.76 16.57 6.35
N GLY A 156 12.56 16.84 5.82
CA GLY A 156 12.31 17.82 4.78
C GLY A 156 12.91 17.40 3.44
N THR A 157 13.51 18.36 2.73
CA THR A 157 14.16 18.10 1.44
C THR A 157 15.37 17.20 1.58
N ILE A 158 15.33 16.08 0.86
CA ILE A 158 16.43 15.11 0.72
C ILE A 158 17.06 15.33 -0.66
N VAL A 159 18.37 15.50 -0.68
CA VAL A 159 19.19 15.63 -1.87
C VAL A 159 20.16 14.46 -1.88
N ALA A 160 20.06 13.63 -2.91
CA ALA A 160 21.00 12.56 -3.21
C ALA A 160 21.85 12.99 -4.41
N THR A 161 23.17 13.04 -4.24
CA THR A 161 24.11 13.46 -5.28
C THR A 161 24.94 12.27 -5.71
N SER A 162 24.94 11.97 -7.02
CA SER A 162 25.82 10.97 -7.62
C SER A 162 26.90 11.62 -8.48
N ASP A 163 28.13 11.14 -8.34
CA ASP A 163 29.26 11.46 -9.23
C ASP A 163 29.51 10.35 -10.27
N GLY A 164 28.63 9.35 -10.34
CA GLY A 164 28.76 8.18 -11.20
C GLY A 164 29.50 7.01 -10.56
N LYS A 165 30.01 7.15 -9.33
CA LYS A 165 30.66 6.08 -8.56
C LYS A 165 30.09 5.95 -7.15
N THR A 166 29.81 7.10 -6.53
CA THR A 166 29.34 7.21 -5.15
C THR A 166 28.05 8.01 -5.10
N ILE A 167 27.25 7.74 -4.06
CA ILE A 167 26.04 8.51 -3.75
C ILE A 167 26.21 9.12 -2.37
N THR A 168 26.02 10.43 -2.27
CA THR A 168 26.03 11.18 -1.01
C THR A 168 24.66 11.80 -0.74
N PHE A 169 24.34 12.01 0.53
CA PHE A 169 23.07 12.61 0.96
C PHE A 169 23.31 13.83 1.84
N ASN A 170 22.48 14.86 1.69
CA ASN A 170 22.48 16.03 2.58
C ASN A 170 21.88 15.75 3.97
N LYS A 171 21.28 14.57 4.16
CA LYS A 171 20.69 14.11 5.42
C LYS A 171 21.37 12.83 5.87
N LYS A 172 21.19 12.46 7.13
CA LYS A 172 21.62 11.17 7.66
C LYS A 172 20.47 10.18 7.54
N ALA A 173 20.73 8.99 7.01
CA ALA A 173 19.73 7.94 7.02
C ALA A 173 19.42 7.49 8.45
N SER A 174 18.19 7.05 8.67
CA SER A 174 17.80 6.31 9.87
C SER A 174 17.46 4.88 9.50
N PRO A 175 17.67 3.90 10.39
CA PRO A 175 16.99 2.62 10.26
C PRO A 175 15.48 2.86 10.10
N ALA A 176 14.80 2.05 9.31
CA ALA A 176 13.34 2.12 9.24
C ALA A 176 12.80 1.84 10.65
N LYS A 177 12.19 2.85 11.28
CA LYS A 177 11.49 2.73 12.56
C LYS A 177 10.00 2.75 12.29
N GLU A 178 9.24 1.96 13.04
CA GLU A 178 7.79 2.03 13.04
C GLU A 178 7.31 3.46 13.33
N ARG A 179 6.11 3.82 12.86
CA ARG A 179 5.46 5.06 13.32
C ARG A 179 5.41 5.02 14.84
N ALA A 180 5.94 6.04 15.51
CA ALA A 180 5.50 6.32 16.87
C ALA A 180 3.97 6.49 16.81
N PRO A 181 3.20 5.97 17.79
CA PRO A 181 1.77 6.20 17.85
C PRO A 181 1.51 7.70 17.75
N ASP A 182 0.55 8.09 16.90
CA ASP A 182 0.07 9.47 16.83
C ASP A 182 -0.58 9.78 18.19
N ASP A 183 0.15 10.52 19.02
CA ASP A 183 -0.27 10.90 20.36
C ASP A 183 -1.27 12.05 20.23
N SER A 184 -2.48 11.74 19.78
CA SER A 184 -3.62 12.64 19.90
C SER A 184 -4.94 11.89 20.09
N ARG A 185 -5.23 11.68 21.38
CA ARG A 185 -6.57 11.71 22.01
C ARG A 185 -7.34 10.37 22.07
N ALA A 186 -7.12 9.62 23.15
CA ALA A 186 -7.94 9.69 24.36
C ALA A 186 -7.82 8.40 25.20
N ALA A 187 -7.19 8.53 26.37
CA ALA A 187 -7.47 7.65 27.48
C ALA A 187 -8.93 7.84 27.93
N ALA A 188 -9.69 6.75 27.99
CA ALA A 188 -10.83 6.63 28.89
C ALA A 188 -11.01 5.16 29.27
N SER A 189 -10.65 4.88 30.53
CA SER A 189 -10.97 3.74 31.41
C SER A 189 -11.43 2.41 30.78
N SER A 190 -10.68 1.35 31.07
CA SER A 190 -11.30 0.05 31.38
C SER A 190 -10.47 -0.71 32.39
N ASN A 191 -11.08 -0.99 33.55
CA ASN A 191 -10.60 -1.93 34.55
C ASN A 191 -10.30 -3.31 33.93
N PRO A 192 -9.36 -4.09 34.47
CA PRO A 192 -9.01 -5.39 33.93
C PRO A 192 -10.14 -6.41 34.19
N VAL A 193 -10.87 -6.79 33.15
CA VAL A 193 -11.68 -8.01 33.16
C VAL A 193 -10.86 -9.13 32.55
N THR A 194 -10.57 -10.14 33.36
CA THR A 194 -9.86 -11.36 32.99
C THR A 194 -10.62 -12.09 31.87
N PRO A 195 -10.00 -12.43 30.72
CA PRO A 195 -10.66 -13.23 29.70
C PRO A 195 -10.67 -14.71 30.11
N PRO A 196 -11.80 -15.43 29.96
CA PRO A 196 -11.79 -16.89 30.06
C PRO A 196 -11.17 -17.50 28.79
N ALA A 197 -10.62 -18.71 28.98
CA ALA A 197 -9.78 -19.45 28.05
C ALA A 197 -10.38 -19.62 26.63
N SER A 198 -9.52 -19.40 25.64
CA SER A 198 -9.76 -19.65 24.21
C SER A 198 -9.76 -21.14 23.89
N THR A 199 -10.89 -21.68 23.44
CA THR A 199 -10.94 -22.97 22.74
C THR A 199 -10.88 -22.74 21.24
N SER A 200 -9.83 -23.27 20.64
CA SER A 200 -9.52 -23.21 19.22
C SER A 200 -10.40 -24.20 18.43
N SER A 201 -11.50 -23.71 17.86
CA SER A 201 -12.02 -24.28 16.62
C SER A 201 -12.62 -23.17 15.76
N SER A 202 -11.92 -22.78 14.69
CA SER A 202 -12.39 -21.80 13.70
C SER A 202 -13.55 -22.34 12.83
N GLY A 203 -14.02 -23.56 13.08
CA GLY A 203 -14.94 -24.34 12.23
C GLY A 203 -16.38 -23.84 12.11
N GLY A 204 -16.70 -22.64 12.58
CA GLY A 204 -18.07 -22.09 12.50
C GLY A 204 -18.17 -20.61 12.16
N VAL A 205 -17.04 -19.90 11.96
CA VAL A 205 -17.09 -18.48 11.61
C VAL A 205 -17.02 -18.33 10.10
N ARG A 206 -17.96 -17.59 9.50
CA ARG A 206 -17.95 -17.33 8.05
C ARG A 206 -18.45 -15.95 7.69
N ILE A 207 -18.01 -15.47 6.54
CA ILE A 207 -18.62 -14.31 5.88
C ILE A 207 -19.97 -14.77 5.33
N VAL A 208 -21.05 -14.08 5.70
CA VAL A 208 -22.42 -14.41 5.28
C VAL A 208 -23.04 -13.38 4.36
N GLY A 209 -22.36 -12.25 4.15
CA GLY A 209 -22.81 -11.22 3.22
C GLY A 209 -21.76 -10.13 3.06
N ILE A 210 -21.64 -9.63 1.83
CA ILE A 210 -20.92 -8.39 1.50
C ILE A 210 -21.92 -7.51 0.75
N ASP A 211 -22.34 -6.42 1.37
CA ASP A 211 -23.12 -5.38 0.71
C ASP A 211 -22.16 -4.33 0.13
N LEU A 212 -22.01 -4.37 -1.18
CA LEU A 212 -21.11 -3.50 -1.94
C LEU A 212 -21.58 -2.04 -1.93
N LYS A 213 -22.89 -1.79 -1.86
CA LYS A 213 -23.46 -0.43 -1.91
C LYS A 213 -23.30 0.27 -0.57
N SER A 214 -23.60 -0.45 0.51
CA SER A 214 -23.47 0.08 1.87
C SER A 214 -22.10 -0.17 2.49
N GLU A 215 -21.20 -0.86 1.77
CA GLU A 215 -19.83 -1.16 2.18
C GLU A 215 -19.76 -1.95 3.49
N VAL A 216 -20.58 -3.00 3.60
CA VAL A 216 -20.73 -3.77 4.85
C VAL A 216 -20.45 -5.25 4.62
N VAL A 217 -19.48 -5.79 5.35
CA VAL A 217 -19.30 -7.23 5.50
C VAL A 217 -20.00 -7.70 6.76
N THR A 218 -20.78 -8.77 6.66
CA THR A 218 -21.37 -9.45 7.81
C THR A 218 -20.69 -10.80 8.02
N ILE A 219 -20.17 -11.01 9.23
CA ILE A 219 -19.52 -12.24 9.66
C ILE A 219 -20.40 -12.88 10.73
N LYS A 220 -20.65 -14.18 10.62
CA LYS A 220 -21.48 -14.94 11.56
C LYS A 220 -20.70 -16.08 12.18
N ASN A 221 -20.86 -16.26 13.49
CA ASN A 221 -20.43 -17.46 14.19
C ASN A 221 -21.61 -18.44 14.27
N THR A 222 -21.53 -19.55 13.56
CA THR A 222 -22.54 -20.63 13.60
C THR A 222 -22.13 -21.82 14.46
N SER A 223 -21.02 -21.71 15.19
CA SER A 223 -20.66 -22.72 16.18
C SER A 223 -21.49 -22.56 17.47
N GLY A 224 -21.48 -23.60 18.30
CA GLY A 224 -22.12 -23.58 19.62
C GLY A 224 -21.32 -22.85 20.71
N VAL A 225 -20.16 -22.26 20.38
CA VAL A 225 -19.27 -21.59 21.35
C VAL A 225 -18.90 -20.19 20.87
N ALA A 226 -18.51 -19.30 21.78
CA ALA A 226 -17.99 -17.99 21.42
C ALA A 226 -16.62 -18.13 20.74
N VAL A 227 -16.36 -17.31 19.71
CA VAL A 227 -15.09 -17.33 18.96
C VAL A 227 -14.39 -15.99 19.08
N ASN A 228 -13.12 -16.02 19.50
CA ASN A 228 -12.25 -14.86 19.57
C ASN A 228 -11.58 -14.63 18.20
N LEU A 229 -11.78 -13.45 17.63
CA LEU A 229 -11.23 -13.03 16.34
C LEU A 229 -9.97 -12.19 16.48
N SER A 230 -9.40 -12.02 17.67
CA SER A 230 -8.18 -11.22 17.86
C SER A 230 -7.07 -11.68 16.90
N GLY A 231 -6.56 -10.76 16.08
CA GLY A 231 -5.50 -11.04 15.11
C GLY A 231 -5.93 -11.75 13.84
N TRP A 232 -7.23 -12.09 13.67
CA TRP A 232 -7.76 -12.57 12.40
C TRP A 232 -7.69 -11.48 11.33
N LYS A 233 -7.87 -11.87 10.06
CA LYS A 233 -7.81 -10.95 8.92
C LYS A 233 -9.02 -11.10 8.01
N LEU A 234 -9.70 -10.00 7.72
CA LEU A 234 -10.67 -9.88 6.63
C LEU A 234 -9.99 -9.19 5.44
N VAL A 235 -10.10 -9.76 4.25
CA VAL A 235 -9.36 -9.34 3.06
C VAL A 235 -10.33 -9.08 1.92
N SER A 236 -10.29 -7.86 1.34
CA SER A 236 -10.84 -7.62 0.01
C SER A 236 -9.87 -8.21 -1.00
N GLN A 237 -10.29 -9.24 -1.72
CA GLN A 237 -9.37 -10.01 -2.57
C GLN A 237 -9.01 -9.30 -3.86
N LYS A 238 -9.92 -8.48 -4.39
CA LYS A 238 -9.66 -7.63 -5.56
C LYS A 238 -8.89 -6.37 -5.16
N GLY A 239 -9.33 -5.67 -4.11
CA GLY A 239 -8.62 -4.48 -3.60
C GLY A 239 -7.32 -4.77 -2.84
N ASN A 240 -7.04 -6.06 -2.55
CA ASN A 240 -5.90 -6.54 -1.76
C ASN A 240 -5.72 -5.81 -0.41
N GLN A 241 -6.80 -5.23 0.12
CA GLN A 241 -6.77 -4.55 1.42
C GLN A 241 -7.08 -5.56 2.52
N THR A 242 -6.41 -5.40 3.66
CA THR A 242 -6.61 -6.25 4.84
C THR A 242 -7.10 -5.43 6.03
N PHE A 243 -8.10 -5.96 6.73
CA PHE A 243 -8.53 -5.54 8.05
C PHE A 243 -8.10 -6.57 9.07
N THR A 244 -7.23 -6.18 10.00
CA THR A 244 -6.86 -7.03 11.14
C THR A 244 -7.81 -6.75 12.29
N PHE A 245 -8.46 -7.80 12.80
CA PHE A 245 -9.36 -7.68 13.93
C PHE A 245 -8.58 -7.29 15.21
N PRO A 246 -8.99 -6.22 15.92
CA PRO A 246 -8.38 -5.82 17.18
C PRO A 246 -8.43 -6.92 18.24
N SER A 247 -7.63 -6.75 19.30
CA SER A 247 -7.72 -7.62 20.47
C SER A 247 -9.09 -7.52 21.15
N GLY A 248 -9.54 -8.64 21.74
CA GLY A 248 -10.78 -8.71 22.51
C GLY A 248 -12.06 -8.80 21.68
N ILE A 249 -11.97 -8.86 20.34
CA ILE A 249 -13.14 -9.06 19.49
C ILE A 249 -13.62 -10.51 19.61
N VAL A 250 -14.82 -10.69 20.15
CA VAL A 250 -15.46 -11.99 20.33
C VAL A 250 -16.83 -11.98 19.68
N ILE A 251 -17.13 -13.00 18.87
CA ILE A 251 -18.50 -13.26 18.39
C ILE A 251 -19.10 -14.38 19.24
N PRO A 252 -20.17 -14.13 20.03
CA PRO A 252 -20.86 -15.17 20.78
C PRO A 252 -21.38 -16.31 19.88
N ALA A 253 -21.71 -17.46 20.48
CA ALA A 253 -22.37 -18.55 19.77
C ALA A 253 -23.65 -18.05 19.08
N GLY A 254 -23.80 -18.34 17.78
CA GLY A 254 -24.92 -17.85 16.96
C GLY A 254 -24.89 -16.35 16.61
N GLY A 255 -23.94 -15.58 17.16
CA GLY A 255 -23.83 -14.14 16.99
C GLY A 255 -23.27 -13.69 15.64
N SER A 256 -23.31 -12.38 15.39
CA SER A 256 -22.78 -11.75 14.18
C SER A 256 -22.02 -10.47 14.47
N LEU A 257 -21.06 -10.15 13.62
CA LEU A 257 -20.26 -8.93 13.62
C LEU A 257 -20.29 -8.31 12.23
N LYS A 258 -20.42 -6.99 12.16
CA LYS A 258 -20.29 -6.22 10.92
C LYS A 258 -18.94 -5.54 10.86
N VAL A 259 -18.35 -5.48 9.67
CA VAL A 259 -17.20 -4.64 9.35
C VAL A 259 -17.63 -3.67 8.25
N VAL A 260 -17.59 -2.37 8.54
CA VAL A 260 -18.10 -1.32 7.66
C VAL A 260 -16.95 -0.49 7.08
N SER A 261 -17.10 -0.08 5.82
CA SER A 261 -16.20 0.83 5.10
C SER A 261 -16.98 1.94 4.38
N GLY A 262 -16.29 2.92 3.80
CA GLY A 262 -16.90 4.01 3.04
C GLY A 262 -17.19 5.29 3.84
N PRO A 263 -17.44 6.40 3.15
CA PRO A 263 -17.57 7.73 3.77
C PRO A 263 -18.72 7.80 4.78
N ASN A 264 -19.75 6.99 4.56
CA ASN A 264 -20.95 6.92 5.40
C ASN A 264 -20.87 5.86 6.50
N ALA A 265 -19.76 5.10 6.61
CA ALA A 265 -19.62 4.02 7.59
C ALA A 265 -19.76 4.53 9.02
N GLN A 266 -20.58 3.88 9.85
CA GLN A 266 -20.73 4.23 11.26
C GLN A 266 -20.42 3.03 12.15
N THR A 267 -19.73 3.28 13.26
CA THR A 267 -19.56 2.27 14.31
C THR A 267 -20.87 2.10 15.09
N GLY A 268 -21.01 0.98 15.76
CA GLY A 268 -22.17 0.68 16.58
C GLY A 268 -22.05 -0.68 17.26
N PRO A 269 -23.10 -1.12 17.96
CA PRO A 269 -23.14 -2.46 18.55
C PRO A 269 -22.81 -3.52 17.49
N ASN A 270 -21.84 -4.39 17.81
CA ASN A 270 -21.36 -5.45 16.91
C ASN A 270 -20.95 -4.95 15.51
N THR A 271 -20.44 -3.72 15.41
CA THR A 271 -20.05 -3.11 14.14
C THR A 271 -18.69 -2.41 14.26
N LEU A 272 -17.68 -2.92 13.56
CA LEU A 272 -16.34 -2.38 13.49
C LEU A 272 -16.16 -1.52 12.25
N LEU A 273 -15.49 -0.38 12.41
CA LEU A 273 -15.09 0.46 11.28
C LEU A 273 -13.75 -0.03 10.74
N TRP A 274 -13.73 -0.39 9.45
CA TRP A 274 -12.48 -0.61 8.72
C TRP A 274 -11.87 0.74 8.33
N THR A 275 -12.60 1.54 7.57
CA THR A 275 -12.12 2.83 7.05
C THR A 275 -13.28 3.70 6.58
N LYS A 276 -13.04 5.00 6.41
CA LYS A 276 -13.97 5.94 5.77
C LYS A 276 -13.87 5.97 4.24
N ARG A 277 -13.14 5.04 3.65
CA ARG A 277 -12.95 4.87 2.19
C ARG A 277 -13.67 3.63 1.70
N TYR A 278 -14.06 3.59 0.43
CA TYR A 278 -14.62 2.40 -0.18
C TYR A 278 -13.55 1.28 -0.21
N ILE A 279 -13.94 0.06 0.15
CA ILE A 279 -13.12 -1.17 0.18
C ILE A 279 -13.71 -2.23 -0.75
N TRP A 280 -15.04 -2.32 -0.82
CA TRP A 280 -15.70 -3.42 -1.53
C TRP A 280 -16.10 -3.05 -2.94
N ASN A 281 -16.34 -1.76 -3.21
CA ASN A 281 -16.65 -1.12 -4.50
C ASN A 281 -17.76 -1.85 -5.30
N ASN A 282 -18.46 -1.13 -6.17
CA ASN A 282 -19.72 -1.63 -6.76
C ASN A 282 -19.55 -2.74 -7.83
N ASN A 283 -18.36 -3.32 -8.00
CA ASN A 283 -18.01 -4.31 -9.03
C ASN A 283 -17.83 -5.75 -8.49
N GLY A 284 -18.20 -6.02 -7.23
CA GLY A 284 -18.27 -7.36 -6.67
C GLY A 284 -16.93 -7.91 -6.19
N ASP A 285 -16.33 -7.26 -5.19
CA ASP A 285 -15.08 -7.72 -4.58
C ASP A 285 -15.32 -8.93 -3.67
N PRO A 286 -14.70 -10.09 -3.96
CA PRO A 286 -14.78 -11.23 -3.07
C PRO A 286 -14.07 -10.93 -1.76
N GLY A 287 -14.63 -11.41 -0.65
CA GLY A 287 -14.04 -11.31 0.68
C GLY A 287 -13.48 -12.63 1.15
N ALA A 288 -12.30 -12.60 1.78
CA ALA A 288 -11.72 -13.75 2.47
C ALA A 288 -11.46 -13.45 3.94
N LEU A 289 -11.71 -14.44 4.79
CA LEU A 289 -11.47 -14.39 6.22
C LEU A 289 -10.40 -15.43 6.59
N TYR A 290 -9.34 -14.99 7.27
CA TYR A 290 -8.25 -15.83 7.74
C TYR A 290 -8.17 -15.77 9.27
N ASP A 291 -7.84 -16.89 9.91
CA ASP A 291 -7.59 -16.91 11.35
C ASP A 291 -6.26 -16.27 11.74
N ALA A 292 -5.99 -16.15 13.04
CA ALA A 292 -4.78 -15.54 13.57
C ALA A 292 -3.50 -16.27 13.14
N GLN A 293 -3.59 -17.53 12.71
CA GLN A 293 -2.50 -18.34 12.19
C GLN A 293 -2.35 -18.21 10.66
N GLY A 294 -3.22 -17.41 10.00
CA GLY A 294 -3.20 -17.19 8.57
C GLY A 294 -3.88 -18.29 7.75
N LYS A 295 -4.61 -19.22 8.39
CA LYS A 295 -5.38 -20.24 7.67
C LYS A 295 -6.68 -19.64 7.15
N LEU A 296 -7.02 -19.91 5.89
CA LEU A 296 -8.28 -19.49 5.30
C LEU A 296 -9.45 -20.17 6.02
N VAL A 297 -10.39 -19.36 6.52
CA VAL A 297 -11.58 -19.81 7.25
C VAL A 297 -12.83 -19.70 6.38
N SER A 298 -12.98 -18.62 5.63
CA SER A 298 -14.17 -18.38 4.80
C SER A 298 -13.81 -17.56 3.56
N ARG A 299 -14.53 -17.83 2.47
CA ARG A 299 -14.55 -17.01 1.26
C ARG A 299 -16.00 -16.65 0.94
N TYR A 300 -16.21 -15.48 0.36
CA TYR A 300 -17.51 -15.00 -0.12
C TYR A 300 -17.29 -14.33 -1.46
N GLU A 301 -18.01 -14.79 -2.48
CA GLU A 301 -17.89 -14.31 -3.87
C GLU A 301 -19.13 -13.52 -4.27
#